data_AF-A0A5B1R1W6-F1
#
_entry.id   AF-A0A5B1R1W6-F1
#
_cell.length_a   1.000
_cell.length_b   1.000
_cell.length_c   1.000
_cell.angle_alpha   90.00
_cell.angle_beta   90.00
_cell.angle_gamma   90.00
#
_symmetry.space_group_name_H-M   'P 1'
#
loop_
_entity.id
_entity.type
_entity.pdbx_description
1 polymer ?
#
loop_
_entity_poly.entity_id
_entity_poly.type
_entity_poly.pdbx_seq_one_letter_code
_entity_poly.pdbx_strand_id
1 'polypeptide(L)'
;MMEALEVLLSAKGIPFDRVQNRGRCFPHVVNIAVQTALKMLSKSAPEPDAMSEDSPPENITLRADPVNKCRTLVANCRKSSQRREDFIATIKEGNDKKQWHTTLPVNQLLRDVDTRWSSTFLMIDRVLELNEAINVFLEKNKQAPISTSRLSSMDITVLDDIRHVLDLPHVVQQSLSSEKTPTLCNVLPTYEELVKSLKDIESAERYKYLKPAISAAIRKIEVYMASARETKFYVLALGKPSDIFSSRITSNILL
;
A
#
# COMPACT_ATOMS: atom_id res chain seq x y z
N MET A 1 25.82 12.63 6.47
CA MET A 1 26.35 11.29 6.09
C MET A 1 27.10 11.33 4.76
N MET A 2 26.46 11.58 3.61
CA MET A 2 27.14 11.55 2.30
C MET A 2 28.28 12.57 2.16
N GLU A 3 28.11 13.78 2.70
CA GLU A 3 29.17 14.80 2.76
C GLU A 3 30.38 14.35 3.59
N ALA A 4 30.15 13.71 4.73
CA ALA A 4 31.25 13.16 5.53
C ALA A 4 31.99 12.04 4.78
N LEU A 5 31.28 11.20 4.02
CA LEU A 5 31.90 10.17 3.17
C LEU A 5 32.75 10.78 2.06
N GLU A 6 32.25 11.82 1.39
CA GLU A 6 32.99 12.55 0.36
C GLU A 6 34.29 13.13 0.91
N VAL A 7 34.25 13.76 2.09
CA VAL A 7 35.46 14.28 2.77
C VAL A 7 36.45 13.15 3.09
N LEU A 8 35.98 12.06 3.71
CA LEU A 8 36.83 10.95 4.13
C LEU A 8 37.46 10.19 2.94
N LEU A 9 36.72 10.03 1.84
CA LEU A 9 37.20 9.34 0.64
C LEU A 9 38.14 10.23 -0.18
N SER A 10 37.85 11.53 -0.26
CA SER A 10 38.74 12.51 -0.90
C SER A 10 40.09 12.59 -0.19
N ALA A 11 40.11 12.54 1.15
CA ALA A 11 41.35 12.50 1.93
C ALA A 11 42.21 11.25 1.65
N LYS A 12 41.61 10.19 1.10
CA LYS A 12 42.28 8.95 0.67
C LYS A 12 42.56 8.91 -0.84
N GLY A 13 42.31 10.00 -1.57
CA GLY A 13 42.48 10.06 -3.02
C GLY A 13 41.45 9.23 -3.82
N ILE A 14 40.32 8.87 -3.21
CA ILE A 14 39.26 8.09 -3.86
C ILE A 14 38.20 9.06 -4.42
N PRO A 15 37.95 9.08 -5.74
CA PRO A 15 36.90 9.91 -6.32
C PRO A 15 35.53 9.50 -5.81
N PHE A 16 34.83 10.41 -5.14
CA PHE A 16 33.48 10.20 -4.64
C PHE A 16 32.74 11.53 -4.61
N ASP A 17 31.60 11.60 -5.28
CA ASP A 17 30.71 12.75 -5.28
C ASP A 17 29.44 12.40 -4.49
N ARG A 18 29.14 13.22 -3.47
CA ARG A 18 28.03 12.95 -2.54
C ARG A 18 26.65 12.88 -3.19
N VAL A 19 26.48 13.42 -4.40
CA VAL A 19 25.24 13.40 -5.18
C VAL A 19 25.28 12.23 -6.17
N GLN A 20 26.32 12.18 -7.01
CA GLN A 20 26.44 11.23 -8.11
C GLN A 20 26.66 9.79 -7.65
N ASN A 21 27.20 9.58 -6.45
CA ASN A 21 27.38 8.25 -5.86
C ASN A 21 26.25 7.86 -4.88
N ARG A 22 25.16 8.65 -4.81
CA ARG A 22 24.04 8.38 -3.89
C ARG A 22 22.90 7.59 -4.54
N GLY A 23 22.93 6.27 -4.38
CA GLY A 23 21.77 5.41 -4.64
C GLY A 23 20.62 5.64 -3.67
N ARG A 24 19.43 5.95 -4.18
CA ARG A 24 18.20 5.91 -3.36
C ARG A 24 17.53 4.55 -3.55
N CYS A 25 17.19 3.90 -2.45
CA CYS A 25 16.50 2.62 -2.48
C CYS A 25 15.08 2.80 -3.05
N PHE A 26 14.80 2.23 -4.22
CA PHE A 26 13.52 2.38 -4.90
C PHE A 26 12.31 1.99 -4.00
N PRO A 27 12.30 0.79 -3.40
CA PRO A 27 11.22 0.41 -2.48
C PRO A 27 11.01 1.37 -1.30
N HIS A 28 12.10 1.95 -0.76
CA HIS A 28 12.01 2.92 0.31
C HIS A 28 11.30 4.21 -0.14
N VAL A 29 11.59 4.68 -1.36
CA VAL A 29 10.93 5.86 -1.94
C VAL A 29 9.44 5.61 -2.18
N VAL A 30 9.10 4.45 -2.75
CA VAL A 30 7.70 4.05 -2.96
C VAL A 30 6.95 3.99 -1.62
N ASN A 31 7.56 3.40 -0.60
CA ASN A 31 6.98 3.38 0.75
C ASN A 31 6.80 4.80 1.33
N ILE A 32 7.73 5.73 1.11
CA ILE A 32 7.55 7.14 1.53
C ILE A 32 6.30 7.75 0.86
N ALA A 33 6.07 7.48 -0.42
CA ALA A 33 4.90 7.97 -1.15
C ALA A 33 3.60 7.37 -0.59
N VAL A 34 3.57 6.06 -0.35
CA VAL A 34 2.43 5.36 0.30
C VAL A 34 2.14 5.95 1.68
N GLN A 35 3.15 6.10 2.52
CA GLN A 35 2.99 6.67 3.86
C GLN A 35 2.53 8.14 3.81
N THR A 36 2.91 8.88 2.77
CA THR A 36 2.42 10.24 2.53
C THR A 36 0.93 10.22 2.18
N ALA A 37 0.50 9.35 1.27
CA ALA A 37 -0.93 9.18 0.95
C ALA A 37 -1.74 8.76 2.18
N LEU A 38 -1.33 7.71 2.91
CA LEU A 38 -2.01 7.24 4.10
C LEU A 38 -2.16 8.34 5.17
N LYS A 39 -1.14 9.16 5.37
CA LYS A 39 -1.21 10.32 6.28
C LYS A 39 -2.19 11.38 5.81
N MET A 40 -2.36 11.57 4.50
CA MET A 40 -3.36 12.49 3.96
C MET A 40 -4.77 11.95 4.21
N LEU A 41 -4.98 10.64 4.03
CA LEU A 41 -6.25 9.97 4.30
C LEU A 41 -6.64 10.02 5.80
N SER A 42 -5.67 9.92 6.71
CA SER A 42 -5.93 10.03 8.15
C SER A 42 -6.11 11.48 8.63
N LYS A 43 -5.52 12.46 7.92
CA LYS A 43 -5.61 13.90 8.26
C LYS A 43 -6.86 14.59 7.73
N SER A 44 -7.64 13.95 6.86
CA SER A 44 -8.91 14.49 6.39
C SER A 44 -10.03 14.47 7.45
N ALA A 45 -9.78 14.03 8.68
CA ALA A 45 -10.72 14.14 9.80
C ALA A 45 -11.06 15.62 10.10
N PRO A 46 -12.34 16.04 10.15
CA PRO A 46 -12.70 17.43 10.40
C PRO A 46 -12.63 17.80 11.87
N GLU A 47 -12.36 19.08 12.13
CA GLU A 47 -12.92 19.77 13.28
C GLU A 47 -14.46 19.76 13.20
N PRO A 48 -15.17 19.65 14.33
CA PRO A 48 -16.60 19.30 14.41
C PRO A 48 -17.56 20.21 13.62
N ASP A 49 -17.14 21.41 13.20
CA ASP A 49 -18.02 22.42 12.59
C ASP A 49 -18.09 22.37 11.04
N ALA A 50 -17.34 21.49 10.37
CA ALA A 50 -17.33 21.38 8.90
C ALA A 50 -18.25 20.29 8.33
N MET A 51 -19.20 19.78 9.12
CA MET A 51 -20.17 18.78 8.66
C MET A 51 -21.30 19.45 7.86
N SER A 52 -21.13 19.55 6.53
CA SER A 52 -22.30 19.70 5.66
C SER A 52 -23.00 18.35 5.55
N GLU A 53 -24.30 18.30 5.84
CA GLU A 53 -25.15 17.10 5.69
C GLU A 53 -25.17 16.55 4.25
N ASP A 54 -24.71 17.35 3.28
CA ASP A 54 -24.68 17.06 1.85
C ASP A 54 -23.37 16.39 1.36
N SER A 55 -22.46 16.04 2.27
CA SER A 55 -21.21 15.36 1.89
C SER A 55 -21.49 13.94 1.37
N PRO A 56 -20.87 13.50 0.24
CA PRO A 56 -21.02 12.13 -0.24
C PRO A 56 -20.60 11.09 0.81
N PRO A 57 -21.27 9.92 0.89
CA PRO A 57 -21.02 8.90 1.91
C PRO A 57 -19.55 8.47 2.02
N GLU A 58 -18.83 8.40 0.91
CA GLU A 58 -17.42 8.02 0.84
C GLU A 58 -16.54 9.02 1.59
N ASN A 59 -16.85 10.32 1.48
CA ASN A 59 -16.12 11.37 2.19
C ASN A 59 -16.37 11.29 3.70
N ILE A 60 -17.60 11.01 4.12
CA ILE A 60 -17.94 10.82 5.53
C ILE A 60 -17.21 9.61 6.10
N THR A 61 -17.24 8.48 5.38
CA THR A 61 -16.51 7.28 5.78
C THR A 61 -15.01 7.49 5.81
N LEU A 62 -14.42 8.15 4.80
CA LEU A 62 -12.99 8.44 4.76
C LEU A 62 -12.55 9.28 5.97
N ARG A 63 -13.34 10.29 6.34
CA ARG A 63 -13.12 11.13 7.54
C ARG A 63 -13.13 10.34 8.84
N ALA A 64 -13.92 9.27 8.90
CA ALA A 64 -13.98 8.37 10.06
C ALA A 64 -12.80 7.37 10.13
N ASP A 65 -11.78 7.54 9.29
CA ASP A 65 -10.56 6.73 9.20
C ASP A 65 -10.83 5.21 9.10
N PRO A 66 -11.30 4.75 7.92
CA PRO A 66 -11.65 3.35 7.72
C PRO A 66 -10.41 2.44 7.82
N VAL A 67 -9.21 2.98 7.53
CA VAL A 67 -7.95 2.23 7.70
C VAL A 67 -7.70 1.95 9.18
N ASN A 68 -7.91 2.93 10.07
CA ASN A 68 -7.78 2.71 11.51
C ASN A 68 -8.88 1.80 12.08
N LYS A 69 -10.11 1.87 11.56
CA LYS A 69 -11.16 0.88 11.89
C LYS A 69 -10.72 -0.54 11.51
N CYS A 70 -10.17 -0.70 10.30
CA CYS A 70 -9.62 -1.97 9.82
C CYS A 70 -8.49 -2.48 10.73
N ARG A 71 -7.53 -1.61 11.13
CA ARG A 71 -6.49 -1.96 12.11
C ARG A 71 -7.08 -2.45 13.44
N THR A 72 -8.10 -1.76 13.93
CA THR A 72 -8.76 -2.08 15.21
C THR A 72 -9.45 -3.44 15.14
N LEU A 73 -10.21 -3.70 14.07
CA LEU A 73 -10.84 -4.99 13.80
C LEU A 73 -9.79 -6.12 13.82
N VAL A 74 -8.73 -5.99 13.03
CA VAL A 74 -7.67 -7.00 12.95
C VAL A 74 -7.01 -7.20 14.31
N ALA A 75 -6.69 -6.12 15.03
CA ALA A 75 -6.07 -6.19 16.35
C ALA A 75 -6.95 -6.97 17.34
N ASN A 76 -8.27 -6.70 17.33
CA ASN A 76 -9.25 -7.34 18.19
C ASN A 76 -9.46 -8.82 17.87
N CYS A 77 -9.62 -9.16 16.59
CA CYS A 77 -9.72 -10.56 16.13
C CYS A 77 -8.44 -11.36 16.45
N ARG A 78 -7.27 -10.72 16.48
CA ARG A 78 -5.99 -11.39 16.74
C ARG A 78 -5.49 -11.30 18.18
N LYS A 79 -6.25 -10.67 19.08
CA LYS A 79 -5.75 -10.30 20.42
C LYS A 79 -5.28 -11.50 21.25
N SER A 80 -5.93 -12.66 21.12
CA SER A 80 -5.57 -13.90 21.82
C SER A 80 -5.27 -15.05 20.85
N SER A 81 -4.57 -16.10 21.31
CA SER A 81 -4.45 -17.37 20.58
C SER A 81 -5.82 -17.96 20.27
N GLN A 82 -6.70 -18.02 21.28
CA GLN A 82 -8.04 -18.57 21.13
C GLN A 82 -8.83 -17.91 19.99
N ARG A 83 -8.81 -16.57 19.89
CA ARG A 83 -9.54 -15.89 18.80
C ARG A 83 -8.96 -16.20 17.42
N ARG A 84 -7.64 -16.35 17.33
CA ARG A 84 -6.98 -16.72 16.06
C ARG A 84 -7.37 -18.14 15.64
N GLU A 85 -7.42 -19.07 16.59
CA GLU A 85 -7.85 -20.45 16.35
C GLU A 85 -9.34 -20.53 16.01
N ASP A 86 -10.20 -19.85 16.77
CA ASP A 86 -11.64 -19.78 16.52
C ASP A 86 -11.96 -19.16 15.16
N PHE A 87 -11.20 -18.13 14.74
CA PHE A 87 -11.35 -17.54 13.42
C PHE A 87 -10.99 -18.52 12.30
N ILE A 88 -9.85 -19.23 12.43
CA ILE A 88 -9.47 -20.29 11.50
C ILE A 88 -10.51 -21.42 11.45
N ALA A 89 -11.03 -21.82 12.61
CA ALA A 89 -12.10 -22.82 12.69
C ALA A 89 -13.38 -22.35 11.97
N THR A 90 -13.71 -21.06 12.09
CA THR A 90 -14.86 -20.45 11.39
C THR A 90 -14.70 -20.55 9.87
N ILE A 91 -13.51 -20.25 9.34
CA ILE A 91 -13.24 -20.36 7.90
C ILE A 91 -13.41 -21.82 7.43
N LYS A 92 -12.80 -22.77 8.15
CA LYS A 92 -12.87 -24.21 7.82
C LYS A 92 -14.31 -24.71 7.83
N GLU A 93 -15.04 -24.41 8.91
CA GLU A 93 -16.44 -24.82 9.06
C GLU A 93 -17.32 -24.30 7.91
N GLY A 94 -17.17 -23.03 7.52
CA GLY A 94 -17.95 -22.50 6.42
C GLY A 94 -17.48 -22.98 5.04
N ASN A 95 -16.20 -23.34 4.87
CA ASN A 95 -15.71 -24.02 3.66
C ASN A 95 -16.37 -25.40 3.52
N ASP A 96 -16.36 -26.19 4.59
CA ASP A 96 -16.95 -27.53 4.62
C ASP A 96 -18.46 -27.48 4.35
N LYS A 97 -19.14 -26.46 4.87
CA LYS A 97 -20.57 -26.21 4.67
C LYS A 97 -20.89 -25.47 3.36
N LYS A 98 -19.88 -25.07 2.57
CA LYS A 98 -20.04 -24.24 1.35
C LYS A 98 -20.88 -22.97 1.60
N GLN A 99 -20.64 -22.30 2.73
CA GLN A 99 -21.37 -21.09 3.14
C GLN A 99 -20.90 -19.83 2.43
N TRP A 100 -19.70 -19.85 1.86
CA TRP A 100 -19.07 -18.71 1.21
C TRP A 100 -19.36 -18.69 -0.27
N HIS A 101 -19.28 -17.50 -0.89
CA HIS A 101 -19.43 -17.38 -2.35
C HIS A 101 -18.35 -18.18 -3.09
N THR A 102 -17.14 -18.22 -2.52
CA THR A 102 -16.01 -19.03 -3.01
C THR A 102 -15.29 -19.67 -1.84
N THR A 103 -14.60 -20.79 -2.07
CA THR A 103 -13.79 -21.41 -1.02
C THR A 103 -12.72 -20.43 -0.53
N LEU A 104 -12.80 -20.06 0.75
CA LEU A 104 -11.91 -19.08 1.34
C LEU A 104 -10.59 -19.74 1.75
N PRO A 105 -9.44 -19.05 1.60
CA PRO A 105 -8.18 -19.57 2.08
C PRO A 105 -8.16 -19.60 3.61
N VAL A 106 -7.61 -20.68 4.17
CA VAL A 106 -7.54 -20.90 5.62
C VAL A 106 -6.37 -20.14 6.22
N ASN A 107 -6.48 -18.81 6.19
CA ASN A 107 -5.45 -17.87 6.59
C ASN A 107 -5.87 -17.05 7.82
N GLN A 108 -4.89 -16.62 8.61
CA GLN A 108 -5.16 -15.61 9.64
C GLN A 108 -5.16 -14.20 9.03
N LEU A 109 -5.84 -13.27 9.71
CA LEU A 109 -5.75 -11.84 9.41
C LEU A 109 -4.31 -11.33 9.59
N LEU A 110 -3.89 -10.34 8.81
CA LEU A 110 -2.55 -9.76 8.85
C LEU A 110 -2.56 -8.44 9.59
N ARG A 111 -1.58 -8.18 10.47
CA ARG A 111 -1.45 -6.88 11.14
C ARG A 111 -0.71 -5.90 10.26
N ASP A 112 -1.12 -4.64 10.33
CA ASP A 112 -0.31 -3.52 9.88
C ASP A 112 0.91 -3.35 10.79
N VAL A 113 2.07 -3.06 10.19
CA VAL A 113 3.36 -2.90 10.88
C VAL A 113 4.11 -1.76 10.20
N ASP A 114 4.21 -0.61 10.85
CA ASP A 114 4.76 0.63 10.28
C ASP A 114 6.16 0.47 9.66
N THR A 115 6.96 -0.46 10.18
CA THR A 115 8.32 -0.73 9.71
C THR A 115 8.39 -1.68 8.50
N ARG A 116 7.30 -2.38 8.16
CA ARG A 116 7.25 -3.35 7.06
C ARG A 116 6.52 -2.76 5.86
N TRP A 117 7.21 -2.70 4.72
CA TRP A 117 6.61 -2.16 3.51
C TRP A 117 5.37 -2.97 3.08
N SER A 118 4.39 -2.25 2.54
CA SER A 118 3.09 -2.79 2.10
C SER A 118 2.24 -3.46 3.19
N SER A 119 2.58 -3.34 4.49
CA SER A 119 1.80 -3.97 5.57
C SER A 119 0.35 -3.50 5.60
N THR A 120 0.10 -2.21 5.37
CA THR A 120 -1.25 -1.64 5.33
C THR A 120 -2.05 -2.23 4.16
N PHE A 121 -1.44 -2.30 2.96
CA PHE A 121 -2.06 -2.94 1.79
C PHE A 121 -2.43 -4.40 2.09
N LEU A 122 -1.47 -5.20 2.56
CA LEU A 122 -1.68 -6.63 2.84
C LEU A 122 -2.72 -6.87 3.95
N MET A 123 -2.82 -5.96 4.92
CA MET A 123 -3.87 -6.02 5.94
C MET A 123 -5.25 -5.80 5.30
N ILE A 124 -5.42 -4.74 4.51
CA ILE A 124 -6.70 -4.41 3.89
C ILE A 124 -7.10 -5.51 2.92
N ASP A 125 -6.19 -5.93 2.03
CA ASP A 125 -6.40 -7.00 1.06
C ASP A 125 -6.88 -8.30 1.74
N ARG A 126 -6.23 -8.71 2.84
CA ARG A 126 -6.64 -9.89 3.63
C ARG A 126 -7.99 -9.72 4.32
N VAL A 127 -8.34 -8.51 4.77
CA VAL A 127 -9.64 -8.24 5.41
C VAL A 127 -10.76 -8.31 4.37
N LEU A 128 -10.55 -7.77 3.18
CA LEU A 128 -11.50 -7.85 2.06
C LEU A 128 -11.68 -9.31 1.60
N GLU A 129 -10.58 -10.05 1.43
CA GLU A 129 -10.58 -11.48 1.07
C GLU A 129 -11.38 -12.34 2.05
N LEU A 130 -11.28 -12.06 3.35
CA LEU A 130 -11.91 -12.86 4.41
C LEU A 130 -13.17 -12.21 5.01
N ASN A 131 -13.75 -11.21 4.36
CA ASN A 131 -14.84 -10.40 4.94
C ASN A 131 -16.06 -11.24 5.35
N GLU A 132 -16.44 -12.24 4.55
CA GLU A 132 -17.55 -13.15 4.87
C GLU A 132 -17.30 -13.90 6.18
N ALA A 133 -16.12 -14.50 6.32
CA ALA A 133 -15.73 -15.23 7.51
C ALA A 133 -15.59 -14.31 8.73
N ILE A 134 -15.13 -13.07 8.53
CA ILE A 134 -15.07 -12.05 9.60
C ILE A 134 -16.48 -11.76 10.12
N ASN A 135 -17.46 -11.54 9.25
CA ASN A 135 -18.83 -11.23 9.66
C ASN A 135 -19.44 -12.37 10.48
N VAL A 136 -19.35 -13.61 9.99
CA VAL A 136 -19.82 -14.80 10.73
C VAL A 136 -19.07 -14.98 12.05
N PHE A 137 -17.76 -14.75 12.06
CA PHE A 137 -16.97 -14.84 13.29
C PHE A 137 -17.42 -13.84 14.35
N LEU A 138 -17.70 -12.59 13.96
CA LEU A 138 -18.16 -11.53 14.87
C LEU A 138 -19.59 -11.75 15.39
N GLU A 139 -20.42 -12.54 14.70
CA GLU A 139 -21.76 -12.93 15.16
C GLU A 139 -21.76 -14.00 16.26
N LYS A 140 -20.64 -14.70 16.47
CA LYS A 140 -20.55 -15.71 17.53
C LYS A 140 -20.65 -15.04 18.90
N ASN A 141 -21.45 -15.60 19.82
CA ASN A 141 -21.62 -15.08 21.19
C ASN A 141 -20.30 -14.80 21.92
N LYS A 142 -19.28 -15.65 21.71
CA LYS A 142 -17.92 -15.47 22.27
C LYS A 142 -17.23 -14.17 21.84
N GLN A 143 -17.64 -13.59 20.71
CA GLN A 143 -17.08 -12.39 20.10
C GLN A 143 -17.97 -11.15 20.29
N ALA A 144 -19.04 -11.23 21.09
CA ALA A 144 -19.86 -10.07 21.44
C ALA A 144 -19.05 -8.84 21.91
N PRO A 145 -17.94 -8.96 22.66
CA PRO A 145 -17.13 -7.80 23.05
C PRO A 145 -16.39 -7.08 21.90
N ILE A 146 -16.29 -7.69 20.72
CA ILE A 146 -15.58 -7.14 19.56
C ILE A 146 -16.49 -6.94 18.34
N SER A 147 -17.79 -7.23 18.46
CA SER A 147 -18.76 -7.06 17.38
C SER A 147 -18.87 -5.60 16.92
N THR A 148 -18.60 -4.64 17.80
CA THR A 148 -18.53 -3.20 17.50
C THR A 148 -17.43 -2.81 16.54
N SER A 149 -16.42 -3.67 16.33
CA SER A 149 -15.35 -3.46 15.34
C SER A 149 -15.76 -3.87 13.92
N ARG A 150 -17.00 -4.31 13.70
CA ARG A 150 -17.52 -4.66 12.37
C ARG A 150 -17.43 -3.45 11.44
N LEU A 151 -16.90 -3.70 10.24
CA LEU A 151 -16.86 -2.71 9.17
C LEU A 151 -18.23 -2.63 8.49
N SER A 152 -18.71 -1.42 8.25
CA SER A 152 -19.91 -1.19 7.45
C SER A 152 -19.66 -1.49 5.98
N SER A 153 -20.72 -1.68 5.18
CA SER A 153 -20.58 -1.85 3.72
C SER A 153 -19.83 -0.68 3.07
N MET A 154 -20.02 0.55 3.58
CA MET A 154 -19.30 1.72 3.07
C MET A 154 -17.82 1.72 3.50
N ASP A 155 -17.50 1.25 4.71
CA ASP A 155 -16.10 1.05 5.10
C ASP A 155 -15.42 0.06 4.15
N ILE A 156 -16.09 -1.04 3.78
CA ILE A 156 -15.58 -2.03 2.83
C ILE A 156 -15.35 -1.41 1.45
N THR A 157 -16.31 -0.64 0.91
CA THR A 157 -16.15 0.06 -0.37
C THR A 157 -14.96 1.01 -0.38
N VAL A 158 -14.85 1.87 0.64
CA VAL A 158 -13.73 2.83 0.73
C VAL A 158 -12.39 2.11 0.93
N LEU A 159 -12.37 1.01 1.68
CA LEU A 159 -11.18 0.19 1.86
C LEU A 159 -10.76 -0.51 0.55
N ASP A 160 -11.71 -0.96 -0.27
CA ASP A 160 -11.44 -1.51 -1.61
C ASP A 160 -10.83 -0.46 -2.54
N ASP A 161 -11.37 0.76 -2.52
CA ASP A 161 -10.81 1.87 -3.30
C ASP A 161 -9.39 2.24 -2.85
N ILE A 162 -9.14 2.30 -1.53
CA ILE A 162 -7.79 2.49 -0.98
C ILE A 162 -6.88 1.33 -1.36
N ARG A 163 -7.37 0.08 -1.29
CA ARG A 163 -6.62 -1.13 -1.66
C ARG A 163 -6.18 -1.08 -3.11
N HIS A 164 -7.06 -0.66 -4.03
CA HIS A 164 -6.71 -0.51 -5.45
C HIS A 164 -5.58 0.53 -5.65
N VAL A 165 -5.67 1.69 -5.00
CA VAL A 165 -4.58 2.70 -5.04
C VAL A 165 -3.26 2.14 -4.51
N LEU A 166 -3.30 1.36 -3.44
CA LEU A 166 -2.12 0.80 -2.78
C LEU A 166 -1.54 -0.45 -3.47
N ASP A 167 -2.30 -1.09 -4.36
CA ASP A 167 -1.84 -2.25 -5.12
C ASP A 167 -0.74 -1.86 -6.12
N LEU A 168 -0.90 -0.73 -6.82
CA LEU A 168 0.11 -0.21 -7.74
C LEU A 168 1.51 -0.09 -7.12
N PRO A 169 1.72 0.65 -5.99
CA PRO A 169 3.02 0.71 -5.35
C PRO A 169 3.48 -0.65 -4.78
N HIS A 170 2.56 -1.53 -4.38
CA HIS A 170 2.92 -2.88 -3.93
C HIS A 170 3.53 -3.72 -5.07
N VAL A 171 2.87 -3.77 -6.22
CA VAL A 171 3.29 -4.55 -7.40
C VAL A 171 4.66 -4.09 -7.90
N VAL A 172 4.88 -2.79 -8.06
CA VAL A 172 6.18 -2.27 -8.55
C VAL A 172 7.30 -2.50 -7.53
N GLN A 173 6.99 -2.40 -6.24
CA GLN A 173 7.95 -2.71 -5.18
C GLN A 173 8.36 -4.19 -5.23
N GLN A 174 7.41 -5.11 -5.38
CA GLN A 174 7.70 -6.54 -5.50
C GLN A 174 8.51 -6.85 -6.76
N SER A 175 8.17 -6.21 -7.88
CA SER A 175 8.85 -6.41 -9.16
C SER A 175 10.35 -6.08 -9.05
N LEU A 176 10.71 -4.91 -8.51
CA LEU A 176 12.12 -4.50 -8.42
C LEU A 176 12.89 -5.09 -7.23
N SER A 177 12.20 -5.71 -6.28
CA SER A 177 12.82 -6.33 -5.08
C SER A 177 13.02 -7.85 -5.20
N SER A 178 12.34 -8.51 -6.14
CA SER A 178 12.33 -9.97 -6.26
C SER A 178 13.31 -10.51 -7.31
N GLU A 179 13.98 -9.63 -8.06
CA GLU A 179 14.86 -10.05 -9.13
C GLU A 179 16.20 -10.59 -8.63
N LYS A 180 16.64 -11.69 -9.27
CA LYS A 180 18.00 -12.24 -9.13
C LYS A 180 19.01 -11.54 -10.05
N THR A 181 18.57 -10.51 -10.76
CA THR A 181 19.30 -9.78 -11.80
C THR A 181 19.36 -8.29 -11.47
N PRO A 182 20.35 -7.53 -11.99
CA PRO A 182 20.42 -6.09 -11.76
C PRO A 182 19.17 -5.36 -12.29
N THR A 183 18.44 -4.68 -11.40
CA THR A 183 17.17 -3.98 -11.70
C THR A 183 17.33 -2.48 -11.94
N LEU A 184 18.56 -1.97 -11.87
CA LEU A 184 18.82 -0.53 -11.85
C LEU A 184 18.32 0.20 -13.10
N CYS A 185 18.38 -0.45 -14.27
CA CYS A 185 17.84 0.06 -15.53
C CYS A 185 16.31 0.23 -15.49
N ASN A 186 15.60 -0.56 -14.68
CA ASN A 186 14.15 -0.54 -14.60
C ASN A 186 13.62 0.55 -13.65
N VAL A 187 14.47 1.18 -12.83
CA VAL A 187 14.05 2.14 -11.79
C VAL A 187 13.30 3.35 -12.38
N LEU A 188 13.88 4.01 -13.37
CA LEU A 188 13.28 5.20 -13.99
C LEU A 188 11.99 4.86 -14.79
N PRO A 189 11.99 3.83 -15.67
CA PRO A 189 10.77 3.39 -16.35
C PRO A 189 9.65 3.02 -15.37
N THR A 190 9.98 2.34 -14.27
CA THR A 190 8.99 1.94 -13.27
C THR A 190 8.42 3.13 -12.51
N TYR A 191 9.21 4.18 -12.22
CA TYR A 191 8.67 5.41 -11.66
C TYR A 191 7.71 6.11 -12.62
N GLU A 192 8.05 6.18 -13.90
CA GLU A 192 7.21 6.82 -14.91
C GLU A 192 5.88 6.09 -15.08
N GLU A 193 5.91 4.76 -15.17
CA GLU A 193 4.68 3.96 -15.26
C GLU A 193 3.84 4.06 -13.99
N LEU A 194 4.46 4.00 -12.80
CA LEU A 194 3.75 4.17 -11.53
C LEU A 194 3.05 5.54 -11.45
N VAL A 195 3.74 6.62 -11.83
CA VAL A 195 3.16 7.98 -11.84
C VAL A 195 2.01 8.06 -12.83
N LYS A 196 2.16 7.49 -14.02
CA LYS A 196 1.11 7.45 -15.04
C LYS A 196 -0.13 6.72 -14.52
N SER A 197 0.01 5.48 -14.02
CA SER A 197 -1.10 4.70 -13.49
C SER A 197 -1.79 5.40 -12.30
N LEU A 198 -1.03 6.07 -11.42
CA LEU A 198 -1.61 6.86 -10.33
C LEU A 198 -2.38 8.08 -10.84
N LYS A 199 -1.92 8.76 -11.91
CA LYS A 199 -2.65 9.87 -12.55
C LYS A 199 -3.92 9.39 -13.23
N ASP A 200 -3.90 8.21 -13.84
CA ASP A 200 -5.09 7.61 -14.45
C ASP A 200 -6.15 7.33 -13.37
N ILE A 201 -5.77 6.74 -12.24
CA ILE A 201 -6.65 6.56 -11.07
C ILE A 201 -7.12 7.92 -10.53
N GLU A 202 -6.23 8.90 -10.38
CA GLU A 202 -6.56 10.25 -9.89
C GLU A 202 -7.64 10.96 -10.74
N SER A 203 -7.67 10.66 -12.05
CA SER A 203 -8.59 11.25 -13.01
C SER A 203 -9.98 10.61 -13.02
N ALA A 204 -10.12 9.39 -12.49
CA ALA A 204 -11.39 8.67 -12.50
C ALA A 204 -12.34 9.20 -11.40
N GLU A 205 -13.61 9.42 -11.77
CA GLU A 205 -14.62 9.99 -10.85
C GLU A 205 -14.79 9.14 -9.58
N ARG A 206 -14.63 7.81 -9.69
CA ARG A 206 -14.67 6.86 -8.57
C ARG A 206 -13.70 7.24 -7.43
N TYR A 207 -12.52 7.78 -7.76
CA TYR A 207 -11.46 8.06 -6.78
C TYR A 207 -11.33 9.54 -6.43
N LYS A 208 -12.30 10.38 -6.81
CA LYS A 208 -12.28 11.83 -6.59
C LYS A 208 -12.03 12.22 -5.14
N TYR A 209 -12.58 11.48 -4.18
CA TYR A 209 -12.39 11.73 -2.75
C TYR A 209 -11.01 11.28 -2.21
N LEU A 210 -10.30 10.40 -2.94
CA LEU A 210 -8.92 10.00 -2.65
C LEU A 210 -7.87 10.87 -3.35
N LYS A 211 -8.29 11.71 -4.30
CA LYS A 211 -7.41 12.58 -5.10
C LYS A 211 -6.35 13.32 -4.29
N PRO A 212 -6.65 14.01 -3.17
CA PRO A 212 -5.63 14.72 -2.40
C PRO A 212 -4.48 13.82 -1.91
N ALA A 213 -4.79 12.57 -1.55
CA ALA A 213 -3.80 11.59 -1.12
C ALA A 213 -2.99 11.05 -2.30
N ILE A 214 -3.65 10.75 -3.42
CA ILE A 214 -3.00 10.28 -4.66
C ILE A 214 -2.03 11.35 -5.19
N SER A 215 -2.46 12.62 -5.29
CA SER A 215 -1.57 13.70 -5.74
C SER A 215 -0.36 13.87 -4.80
N ALA A 216 -0.55 13.68 -3.49
CA ALA A 216 0.54 13.78 -2.53
C ALA A 216 1.57 12.65 -2.70
N ALA A 217 1.13 11.42 -3.00
CA ALA A 217 2.02 10.32 -3.35
C ALA A 217 2.76 10.58 -4.66
N ILE A 218 2.06 11.01 -5.72
CA ILE A 218 2.65 11.36 -7.02
C ILE A 218 3.77 12.39 -6.85
N ARG A 219 3.50 13.50 -6.15
CA ARG A 219 4.50 14.55 -5.90
C ARG A 219 5.74 14.01 -5.19
N LYS A 220 5.58 13.07 -4.25
CA LYS A 220 6.72 12.43 -3.59
C LYS A 220 7.51 11.58 -4.56
N ILE A 221 6.87 10.80 -5.43
CA ILE A 221 7.56 9.99 -6.42
C ILE A 221 8.33 10.89 -7.40
N GLU A 222 7.71 11.94 -7.92
CA GLU A 222 8.31 12.87 -8.89
C GLU A 222 9.57 13.56 -8.34
N VAL A 223 9.58 13.98 -7.07
CA VAL A 223 10.78 14.57 -6.42
C VAL A 223 11.98 13.61 -6.44
N TYR A 224 11.73 12.34 -6.14
CA TYR A 224 12.79 11.34 -6.09
C TYR A 224 13.19 10.85 -7.49
N MET A 225 12.24 10.79 -8.42
CA MET A 225 12.50 10.52 -9.83
C MET A 225 13.39 11.61 -10.45
N ALA A 226 13.12 12.89 -10.16
CA ALA A 226 13.98 14.00 -10.59
C ALA A 226 15.41 13.85 -10.06
N SER A 227 15.56 13.53 -8.77
CA SER A 227 16.89 13.25 -8.17
C SER A 227 17.59 12.05 -8.85
N ALA A 228 16.84 11.01 -9.23
CA ALA A 228 17.40 9.85 -9.92
C ALA A 228 17.87 10.21 -11.36
N ARG A 229 17.15 11.08 -12.07
CA ARG A 229 17.52 11.56 -13.41
C ARG A 229 18.82 12.38 -13.41
N GLU A 230 19.11 13.10 -12.34
CA GLU A 230 20.37 13.87 -12.18
C GLU A 230 21.59 13.00 -11.89
N THR A 231 21.38 11.72 -11.57
CA THR A 231 22.41 10.82 -11.08
C THR A 231 22.90 9.90 -12.21
N LYS A 232 24.18 10.04 -12.59
CA LYS A 232 24.78 9.40 -13.77
C LYS A 232 24.60 7.88 -13.85
N PHE A 233 24.67 7.15 -12.73
CA PHE A 233 24.59 5.68 -12.79
C PHE A 233 23.22 5.15 -13.21
N TYR A 234 22.12 5.87 -12.96
CA TYR A 234 20.80 5.46 -13.47
C TYR A 234 20.74 5.62 -14.99
N VAL A 235 21.29 6.72 -15.52
CA VAL A 235 21.36 6.98 -16.97
C VAL A 235 22.27 5.95 -17.67
N LEU A 236 23.43 5.65 -17.07
CA LEU A 236 24.34 4.62 -17.58
C LEU A 236 23.70 3.22 -17.58
N ALA A 237 22.89 2.90 -16.56
CA ALA A 237 22.17 1.64 -16.50
C ALA A 237 21.11 1.52 -17.61
N LEU A 238 20.42 2.61 -17.96
CA LEU A 238 19.46 2.64 -19.06
C LEU A 238 20.12 2.43 -20.44
N GLY A 239 21.35 2.92 -20.63
CA GLY A 239 22.11 2.78 -21.87
C GLY A 239 22.54 1.34 -22.21
N LYS A 240 22.27 0.37 -21.33
CA LYS A 240 22.41 -1.07 -21.59
C LYS A 240 21.03 -1.75 -21.50
N PRO A 241 20.21 -1.69 -22.55
CA PRO A 241 18.95 -2.43 -22.56
C PRO A 241 19.26 -3.92 -22.42
N SER A 242 18.83 -4.52 -21.31
CA SER A 242 18.62 -5.96 -21.25
C SER A 242 17.26 -6.24 -21.87
N ASP A 243 17.20 -7.13 -22.86
CA ASP A 243 15.99 -7.52 -23.62
C ASP A 243 14.89 -8.21 -22.76
N ILE A 244 14.83 -8.00 -21.45
CA ILE A 244 14.22 -8.94 -20.50
C ILE A 244 12.83 -8.50 -19.98
N PHE A 245 12.37 -7.26 -20.15
CA PHE A 245 11.19 -6.79 -19.37
C PHE A 245 10.02 -6.14 -20.11
N SER A 246 9.94 -6.22 -21.44
CA SER A 246 8.84 -5.59 -22.19
C SER A 246 7.46 -6.31 -22.05
N SER A 247 7.38 -7.49 -21.43
CA SER A 247 6.15 -8.31 -21.43
C SER A 247 5.36 -8.40 -20.12
N ARG A 248 5.88 -7.91 -18.98
CA ARG A 248 5.28 -8.22 -17.66
C ARG A 248 4.54 -7.10 -16.94
N ILE A 249 4.76 -5.83 -17.29
CA ILE A 249 4.06 -4.71 -16.64
C ILE A 249 2.66 -4.51 -17.23
N THR A 250 2.50 -4.72 -18.55
CA THR A 250 1.20 -4.63 -19.22
C THR A 250 0.21 -5.74 -18.84
N SER A 251 0.71 -6.89 -18.35
CA SER A 251 -0.15 -8.05 -18.06
C SER A 251 -0.79 -8.02 -16.66
N ASN A 252 -0.25 -7.24 -15.71
CA ASN A 252 -0.75 -7.17 -14.33
C ASN A 252 -1.50 -5.87 -14.00
N ILE A 253 -1.55 -4.90 -14.92
CA ILE A 253 -2.26 -3.61 -14.75
C ILE A 253 -3.63 -3.63 -15.46
N LEU A 254 -3.94 -4.67 -16.24
CA LEU A 254 -5.17 -4.81 -17.05
C LEU A 254 -6.12 -5.94 -16.60
N LEU A 255 -6.07 -6.33 -15.33
CA LEU A 255 -7.09 -7.18 -14.68
C LEU A 255 -7.59 -6.49 -13.41
#